data_AF-A0A7C4LZD0-F1
#
_entry.id   AF-A0A7C4LZD0-F1
#
_cell.length_a   1.000
_cell.length_b   1.000
_cell.length_c   1.000
_cell.angle_alpha   90.00
_cell.angle_beta   90.00
_cell.angle_gamma   90.00
#
_symmetry.space_group_name_H-M   'P 1'
#
loop_
_entity.id
_entity.type
_entity.pdbx_description
1 polymer ?
#
loop_
_entity_poly.entity_id
_entity_poly.type
_entity_poly.pdbx_seq_one_letter_code
_entity_poly.pdbx_strand_id
1 'polypeptide(L)'
;MQETHDDVIREKKLPRVGDVVRSRRHGTLWRVIEKKEVYLSTADGTRLVPAIYLCYWKIAKDRPPGYGQMLGYAYTLHDNTFEANWERVNNG
;
A
#
# COMPACT_ATOMS: atom_id res chain seq x y z
N MET A 1 25.18 -0.86 -3.26
CA MET A 1 24.43 -0.16 -2.20
C MET A 1 23.30 -1.10 -1.79
N GLN A 2 23.12 -1.37 -0.50
CA GLN A 2 22.04 -2.23 -0.03
C GLN A 2 20.75 -1.41 -0.03
N GLU A 3 19.67 -1.96 -0.60
CA GLU A 3 18.36 -1.30 -0.64
C GLU A 3 17.83 -1.10 0.78
N THR A 4 17.17 0.02 1.02
CA THR A 4 16.59 0.38 2.32
C THR A 4 15.08 0.64 2.23
N HIS A 5 14.39 0.66 3.37
CA HIS A 5 12.99 1.10 3.45
C HIS A 5 12.79 2.53 2.94
N ASP A 6 13.75 3.41 3.21
CA ASP A 6 13.72 4.79 2.73
C ASP A 6 13.75 4.88 1.19
N ASP A 7 14.52 4.01 0.53
CA ASP A 7 14.51 3.92 -0.93
C ASP A 7 13.12 3.52 -1.43
N VAL A 8 12.48 2.53 -0.80
CA VAL A 8 11.11 2.13 -1.16
C VAL A 8 10.13 3.29 -0.97
N ILE A 9 10.20 4.01 0.15
CA ILE A 9 9.30 5.14 0.44
C ILE A 9 9.49 6.27 -0.58
N ARG A 10 10.75 6.64 -0.87
CA ARG A 10 11.09 7.73 -1.79
C ARG A 10 10.67 7.41 -3.21
N GLU A 11 11.03 6.23 -3.71
CA GLU A 11 10.82 5.87 -5.12
C GLU A 11 9.35 5.53 -5.41
N LYS A 12 8.65 4.83 -4.51
CA LYS A 12 7.25 4.41 -4.73
C LYS A 12 6.23 5.50 -4.44
N LYS A 13 6.62 6.57 -3.75
CA LYS A 13 5.75 7.70 -3.36
C LYS A 13 4.49 7.23 -2.62
N LEU A 14 4.56 6.13 -1.88
CA LEU A 14 3.39 5.46 -1.29
C LEU A 14 2.56 6.43 -0.41
N PRO A 15 1.23 6.27 -0.39
CA PRO A 15 0.35 7.12 0.40
C PRO A 15 0.68 7.05 1.90
N ARG A 16 0.24 8.07 2.64
CA ARG A 16 0.35 8.15 4.10
C ARG A 16 -0.87 7.52 4.76
N VAL A 17 -0.73 7.20 6.05
CA VAL A 17 -1.89 6.81 6.86
C VAL A 17 -2.90 7.96 6.88
N GLY A 18 -4.17 7.65 6.64
CA GLY A 18 -5.26 8.62 6.50
C GLY A 18 -5.63 8.94 5.06
N ASP A 19 -4.70 8.81 4.10
CA ASP A 19 -4.95 9.10 2.70
C ASP A 19 -5.98 8.14 2.09
N VAL A 20 -6.69 8.63 1.08
CA VAL A 20 -7.67 7.86 0.31
C VAL A 20 -7.13 7.55 -1.07
N VAL A 21 -7.22 6.28 -1.46
CA VAL A 21 -6.90 5.79 -2.79
C VAL A 21 -8.12 5.16 -3.44
N ARG A 22 -8.14 5.13 -4.77
CA ARG A 22 -9.16 4.48 -5.57
C ARG A 22 -8.58 3.22 -6.20
N SER A 23 -9.27 2.10 -6.06
CA SER A 23 -8.96 0.88 -6.80
C SER A 23 -9.18 1.14 -8.28
N ARG A 24 -8.14 0.98 -9.11
CA ARG A 24 -8.26 1.13 -10.58
C ARG A 24 -9.19 0.08 -11.16
N ARG A 25 -9.12 -1.16 -10.67
CA ARG A 25 -9.92 -2.29 -11.16
C ARG A 25 -11.42 -2.15 -10.88
N HIS A 26 -11.78 -1.69 -9.68
CA HIS A 26 -13.17 -1.70 -9.22
C HIS A 26 -13.77 -0.32 -8.99
N GLY A 27 -12.97 0.75 -9.12
CA GLY A 27 -13.39 2.12 -8.86
C GLY A 27 -13.75 2.43 -7.40
N THR A 28 -13.54 1.49 -6.47
CA THR A 28 -13.88 1.63 -5.04
C THR A 28 -12.85 2.46 -4.28
N LEU A 29 -13.27 3.18 -3.24
CA LEU A 29 -12.41 4.02 -2.41
C LEU A 29 -11.94 3.28 -1.15
N TRP A 30 -10.68 3.51 -0.79
CA TRP A 30 -10.02 2.83 0.32
C TRP A 30 -9.15 3.82 1.09
N ARG A 31 -9.26 3.80 2.42
CA ARG A 31 -8.41 4.60 3.31
C ARG A 31 -7.21 3.77 3.75
N VAL A 32 -6.02 4.35 3.70
CA VAL A 32 -4.83 3.76 4.32
C VAL A 32 -4.95 3.89 5.83
N ILE A 33 -4.96 2.78 6.55
CA ILE A 33 -5.12 2.76 8.01
C ILE A 33 -3.85 2.34 8.74
N GLU A 34 -2.89 1.76 8.02
CA GLU A 34 -1.61 1.34 8.59
C GLU A 34 -0.52 1.42 7.54
N LYS A 35 0.70 1.78 7.99
CA LYS A 35 1.92 1.78 7.20
C LYS A 35 3.06 1.28 8.07
N LYS A 36 3.77 0.24 7.63
CA LYS A 36 4.86 -0.40 8.38
C LYS A 36 6.02 -0.77 7.47
N GLU A 37 7.22 -0.69 8.02
CA GLU A 37 8.41 -1.29 7.43
C GLU A 37 8.43 -2.79 7.71
N VAL A 38 8.63 -3.58 6.67
CA VAL A 38 8.71 -5.05 6.76
C VAL A 38 9.84 -5.56 5.88
N TYR A 39 10.27 -6.79 6.12
CA TYR A 39 11.19 -7.50 5.24
C TYR A 39 10.43 -8.65 4.57
N LEU A 40 10.56 -8.76 3.25
CA LEU A 40 10.00 -9.88 2.49
C LEU A 40 11.10 -10.81 2.03
N SER A 41 10.80 -12.11 2.01
CA SER A 41 11.67 -13.07 1.36
C SER A 41 11.57 -12.94 -0.15
N THR A 42 12.71 -12.99 -0.82
CA THR A 42 12.80 -13.14 -2.28
C THR A 42 12.17 -14.46 -2.72
N ALA A 43 11.80 -14.57 -4.00
CA ALA A 43 11.12 -15.77 -4.51
C ALA A 43 11.95 -17.06 -4.34
N ASP A 44 13.28 -16.93 -4.34
CA ASP A 44 14.21 -18.04 -4.09
C ASP A 44 14.50 -18.29 -2.59
N GLY A 45 13.96 -17.44 -1.70
CA GLY A 45 14.11 -17.55 -0.26
C GLY A 45 15.49 -17.15 0.29
N THR A 46 16.42 -16.72 -0.57
CA THR A 46 17.83 -16.57 -0.19
C THR A 46 18.15 -15.23 0.48
N ARG A 47 17.29 -14.23 0.27
CA ARG A 47 17.48 -12.86 0.74
C ARG A 47 16.20 -12.26 1.26
N LEU A 48 16.35 -11.42 2.28
CA LEU A 48 15.32 -10.50 2.73
C LEU A 48 15.50 -9.15 2.04
N VAL A 49 14.41 -8.62 1.48
CA VAL A 49 14.38 -7.29 0.84
C VAL A 49 13.45 -6.36 1.63
N PRO A 50 13.80 -5.06 1.73
CA PRO A 50 12.93 -4.10 2.38
C PRO A 50 11.63 -3.91 1.59
N ALA A 51 10.54 -3.78 2.32
CA ALA A 51 9.23 -3.47 1.76
C ALA A 51 8.42 -2.60 2.72
N ILE A 52 7.44 -1.89 2.16
CA ILE A 52 6.46 -1.12 2.93
C ILE A 52 5.12 -1.81 2.85
N TYR A 53 4.64 -2.28 3.99
CA TYR A 53 3.29 -2.81 4.14
C TYR A 53 2.29 -1.68 4.33
N LEU A 54 1.21 -1.71 3.56
CA LEU A 54 0.04 -0.85 3.72
C LEU A 54 -1.20 -1.69 3.97
N CYS A 55 -1.96 -1.31 4.99
CA CYS A 55 -3.29 -1.83 5.24
C CYS A 55 -4.34 -0.81 4.79
N TYR A 56 -5.31 -1.28 4.02
CA TYR A 56 -6.36 -0.49 3.42
C TYR A 56 -7.71 -0.90 4.00
N TRP A 57 -8.54 0.09 4.32
CA TRP A 57 -9.93 -0.10 4.72
C TRP A 57 -10.86 0.40 3.64
N LYS A 58 -11.79 -0.44 3.17
CA LYS A 58 -12.76 -0.06 2.15
C LYS A 58 -13.76 0.97 2.69
N ILE A 59 -13.89 2.10 1.99
CA ILE A 59 -14.89 3.12 2.30
C ILE A 59 -16.21 2.70 1.65
N ALA A 60 -17.26 2.57 2.45
CA ALA A 60 -18.62 2.30 1.99
C ALA A 60 -19.58 3.38 2.51
N LYS A 61 -20.55 3.79 1.69
CA LYS A 61 -21.41 4.95 1.97
C LYS A 61 -22.38 4.74 3.15
N ASP A 62 -22.61 3.48 3.55
CA ASP A 62 -23.68 3.12 4.50
C ASP A 62 -23.22 2.10 5.56
N ARG A 63 -21.93 2.04 5.90
CA ARG A 63 -21.45 1.19 7.00
C ARG A 63 -20.68 1.98 8.06
N PRO A 64 -20.95 1.73 9.36
CA PRO A 64 -20.20 2.36 10.44
C PRO A 64 -18.73 1.90 10.45
N PRO A 65 -17.81 2.72 10.99
CA PRO A 65 -16.44 2.33 11.25
C PRO A 65 -16.38 1.01 12.05
N GLY A 66 -15.50 0.07 11.66
CA GLY A 66 -15.37 -1.24 12.31
C GLY A 66 -16.02 -2.41 11.56
N TYR A 67 -16.88 -2.15 10.57
CA TYR A 67 -17.40 -3.18 9.65
C TYR A 67 -16.99 -2.89 8.21
N GLY A 68 -15.99 -3.60 7.68
CA GLY A 68 -15.48 -3.32 6.35
C GLY A 68 -14.46 -4.33 5.87
N GLN A 69 -14.26 -4.36 4.56
CA GLN A 69 -13.22 -5.18 3.94
C GLN A 69 -11.86 -4.51 4.18
N MET A 70 -10.91 -5.28 4.69
CA MET A 70 -9.51 -4.88 4.81
C MET A 70 -8.68 -5.57 3.73
N LEU A 71 -7.66 -4.89 3.21
CA LEU A 71 -6.66 -5.47 2.32
C LEU A 71 -5.28 -5.07 2.79
N GLY A 72 -4.35 -6.02 2.80
CA GLY A 72 -2.94 -5.80 3.11
C GLY A 72 -2.08 -6.07 1.89
N TYR A 73 -1.22 -5.12 1.55
CA TYR A 73 -0.23 -5.28 0.48
C TYR A 73 1.13 -4.76 0.93
N ALA A 74 2.19 -5.49 0.61
CA ALA A 74 3.56 -5.06 0.83
C ALA A 74 4.20 -4.71 -0.52
N TYR A 75 4.88 -3.56 -0.54
CA TYR A 75 5.49 -2.99 -1.74
C TYR A 75 7.00 -2.97 -1.57
N THR A 76 7.71 -3.65 -2.45
CA THR A 76 9.16 -3.66 -2.59
C THR A 76 9.62 -2.54 -3.52
N LEU A 77 10.93 -2.30 -3.62
CA LEU A 77 11.47 -1.30 -4.55
C LEU A 77 11.20 -1.66 -6.03
N HIS A 78 11.11 -2.94 -6.36
CA HIS A 78 11.07 -3.41 -7.76
C HIS A 78 9.67 -3.75 -8.28
N ASP A 79 8.67 -3.89 -7.40
CA ASP A 79 7.31 -4.14 -7.86
C ASP A 79 6.60 -2.86 -8.33
N ASN A 80 5.78 -2.94 -9.37
CA ASN A 80 4.98 -1.83 -9.86
C ASN A 80 3.51 -1.91 -9.40
N THR A 81 3.24 -2.71 -8.37
CA THR A 81 1.88 -3.14 -8.06
C THR A 81 1.03 -2.02 -7.47
N PHE A 82 1.63 -1.04 -6.79
CA PHE A 82 0.87 0.08 -6.25
C PHE A 82 0.19 0.88 -7.36
N GLU A 83 0.97 1.42 -8.31
CA GLU A 83 0.44 2.31 -9.35
C GLU A 83 -0.46 1.57 -10.35
N ALA A 84 -0.23 0.28 -10.54
CA ALA A 84 -1.07 -0.59 -11.36
C ALA A 84 -2.46 -0.84 -10.73
N ASN A 85 -2.56 -0.89 -9.40
CA ASN A 85 -3.80 -1.23 -8.70
C ASN A 85 -4.54 -0.02 -8.13
N TRP A 86 -3.82 1.07 -7.82
CA TRP A 86 -4.31 2.19 -7.06
C TRP A 86 -4.08 3.52 -7.78
N GLU A 87 -5.05 4.40 -7.64
CA GLU A 87 -4.98 5.81 -8.03
C GLU A 87 -5.08 6.66 -6.75
N ARG A 88 -4.21 7.66 -6.63
CA ARG A 88 -4.29 8.62 -5.52
C ARG A 88 -5.45 9.57 -5.78
N VAL A 89 -6.32 9.77 -4.79
CA VAL A 89 -7.39 10.76 -4.90
C VAL A 89 -6.81 12.09 -4.46
N ASN A 90 -6.55 12.99 -5.39
CA ASN A 90 -6.19 14.37 -5.04
C ASN A 90 -7.44 15.07 -4.50
N ASN A 91 -7.41 15.47 -3.23
CA ASN A 91 -8.33 16.51 -2.76
C ASN A 91 -7.79 17.83 -3.31
N GLY A 92 -8.40 18.31 -4.39
CA GLY A 92 -8.23 19.69 -4.84
C GLY A 92 -8.80 20.68 -3.85
#